data_AF-A0A1Q8RB98-F1
#
_entry.id   AF-A0A1Q8RB98-F1
#
_cell.length_a   1.000
_cell.length_b   1.000
_cell.length_c   1.000
_cell.angle_alpha   90.00
_cell.angle_beta   90.00
_cell.angle_gamma   90.00
#
_symmetry.space_group_name_H-M   'P 1'
#
loop_
_entity.id
_entity.type
_entity.pdbx_description
1 polymer ?
#
loop_
_entity_poly.entity_id
_entity_poly.type
_entity_poly.pdbx_seq_one_letter_code
_entity_poly.pdbx_strand_id
1 'polypeptide(L)' 'MRGLYITLLALVVASSAQYTGPCTDAACGVEGENCEEQGRQCFPFPNIAPALREGCVCGSG' A
#
# COMPACT_ATOMS: atom_id res chain seq x y z
N MET A 1 18.26 -2.40 -35.11
CA MET A 1 17.09 -2.97 -34.42
C MET A 1 17.56 -3.89 -33.28
N ARG A 2 17.87 -3.37 -32.08
CA ARG A 2 18.12 -4.15 -30.84
C ARG A 2 18.61 -3.19 -29.76
N GLY A 3 17.73 -2.73 -28.88
CA GLY A 3 18.17 -1.89 -27.76
C GLY A 3 17.07 -1.26 -26.92
N LEU A 4 15.81 -1.30 -27.37
CA LEU A 4 14.73 -0.50 -26.76
C LEU A 4 13.67 -1.36 -26.04
N TYR A 5 14.06 -2.49 -25.46
CA TYR A 5 13.11 -3.37 -24.75
C TYR A 5 13.43 -3.58 -23.25
N ILE A 6 14.56 -3.08 -22.74
CA ILE A 6 15.00 -3.37 -21.36
C ILE A 6 14.47 -2.35 -20.34
N THR A 7 13.99 -1.18 -20.77
CA THR A 7 13.58 -0.10 -19.84
C THR A 7 12.15 -0.20 -19.31
N LEU A 8 11.30 -1.10 -19.81
CA LEU A 8 9.87 -1.14 -19.47
C LEU A 8 9.48 -2.11 -18.33
N LEU A 9 10.41 -2.93 -17.81
CA LEU A 9 10.06 -3.98 -16.84
C LEU A 9 10.12 -3.56 -15.36
N ALA A 10 10.47 -2.33 -15.02
CA ALA A 10 10.74 -1.95 -13.62
C ALA A 10 9.54 -1.40 -12.82
N LEU A 11 8.36 -1.21 -13.42
CA LEU A 11 7.25 -0.48 -12.78
C LEU A 11 6.24 -1.34 -12.00
N VAL A 12 6.39 -2.66 -11.96
CA VAL A 12 5.34 -3.56 -11.42
C VAL A 12 5.56 -3.95 -9.95
N VAL A 13 6.68 -3.60 -9.32
CA VAL A 13 7.02 -4.06 -7.96
C VAL A 13 6.64 -3.06 -6.84
N ALA A 14 6.20 -1.84 -7.18
CA ALA A 14 5.93 -0.81 -6.17
C ALA A 14 4.57 -0.96 -5.45
N SER A 15 3.66 -1.80 -5.94
CA SER A 15 2.27 -1.75 -5.48
C SER A 15 2.01 -2.41 -4.13
N SER A 16 2.77 -3.44 -3.71
CA SER A 16 2.51 -4.15 -2.44
C SER A 16 3.30 -3.59 -1.26
N ALA A 17 4.48 -3.01 -1.50
CA ALA A 17 5.35 -2.47 -0.46
C ALA A 17 4.71 -1.29 0.30
N GLN A 18 3.85 -0.51 -0.36
CA GLN A 18 3.12 0.59 0.29
C GLN A 18 2.13 0.11 1.37
N TYR A 19 1.65 -1.13 1.27
CA TYR A 19 0.69 -1.68 2.21
C TYR A 19 1.37 -2.35 3.42
N THR A 20 2.62 -2.80 3.30
CA THR A 20 3.32 -3.46 4.41
C THR A 20 3.62 -2.50 5.55
N GLY A 21 3.06 -2.71 6.75
CA GLY A 21 3.30 -1.83 7.89
C GLY A 21 2.24 -1.97 8.99
N PRO A 22 2.30 -1.15 10.05
CA PRO A 22 1.29 -1.13 11.09
C PRO A 22 -0.10 -0.76 10.53
N CYS A 23 -1.12 -1.42 11.07
CA CYS A 23 -2.53 -1.15 10.75
C CYS A 23 -3.15 -0.32 11.88
N THR A 24 -2.57 0.85 12.14
CA THR A 24 -3.03 1.77 13.18
C THR A 24 -3.35 3.12 12.54
N ASP A 25 -4.45 3.75 12.94
CA ASP A 25 -4.90 5.00 12.31
C ASP A 25 -3.88 6.14 12.42
N ALA A 26 -3.06 6.17 13.49
CA ALA A 26 -2.01 7.17 13.67
C ALA A 26 -0.71 6.89 12.88
N ALA A 27 -0.55 5.66 12.36
CA ALA A 27 0.63 5.23 11.61
C ALA A 27 0.25 4.02 10.75
N CYS A 28 -0.33 4.27 9.58
CA CYS A 28 -0.89 3.25 8.69
C CYS A 28 0.06 2.96 7.51
N GLY A 29 0.25 1.68 7.20
CA GLY A 29 1.07 1.24 6.06
C GLY A 29 2.56 1.49 6.26
N VAL A 30 3.35 1.33 5.19
CA VAL A 30 4.83 1.39 5.27
C VAL A 30 5.35 2.78 5.58
N GLU A 31 4.64 3.80 5.11
CA GLU A 31 5.01 5.19 5.29
C GLU A 31 4.60 5.75 6.65
N GLY A 32 3.86 4.96 7.46
CA GLY A 32 3.37 5.39 8.76
C GLY A 32 2.43 6.59 8.66
N GLU A 33 1.53 6.58 7.67
CA GLU A 33 0.63 7.70 7.42
C GLU A 33 -0.38 7.86 8.58
N ASN A 34 -0.52 9.06 9.10
CA ASN A 34 -1.57 9.37 10.08
C ASN A 34 -2.91 9.60 9.35
N CYS A 35 -3.75 8.57 9.32
CA CYS A 35 -5.09 8.63 8.76
C CYS A 35 -6.02 9.50 9.60
N GLU A 36 -5.86 9.50 10.94
CA GLU A 36 -6.72 10.25 11.86
C GLU A 36 -6.65 11.76 11.59
N GLU A 37 -5.45 12.28 11.37
CA GLU A 37 -5.23 13.70 11.04
C GLU A 37 -5.95 14.12 9.74
N GLN A 38 -6.16 13.16 8.84
CA GLN A 38 -6.84 13.37 7.57
C GLN A 38 -8.33 13.01 7.62
N GLY A 39 -8.87 12.65 8.80
CA GLY A 39 -10.26 12.19 8.96
C GLY A 39 -10.55 10.88 8.21
N ARG A 40 -9.51 10.09 7.94
CA ARG A 40 -9.56 8.79 7.26
C ARG A 40 -9.36 7.67 8.27
N GLN A 41 -9.56 6.44 7.84
CA GLN A 41 -9.33 5.25 8.66
C GLN A 41 -8.33 4.31 7.97
N CYS A 42 -7.55 3.61 8.78
CA CYS A 42 -6.60 2.64 8.29
C CYS A 42 -7.33 1.32 7.97
N PHE A 43 -7.40 0.97 6.68
CA PHE A 43 -8.10 -0.23 6.24
C PHE A 43 -7.14 -1.32 5.76
N PRO A 44 -7.47 -2.59 6.05
CA PRO A 44 -6.77 -3.72 5.46
C PRO A 44 -6.97 -3.76 3.94
N PHE A 45 -5.89 -3.94 3.20
CA PHE A 45 -5.84 -3.92 1.74
C PHE A 45 -4.90 -5.01 1.20
N PRO A 46 -5.13 -5.52 -0.04
CA PRO A 46 -6.27 -5.29 -0.93
C PRO A 46 -7.55 -6.00 -0.50
N ASN A 47 -7.50 -6.82 0.56
CA ASN A 47 -8.62 -7.62 0.99
C ASN A 47 -8.83 -7.54 2.51
N ILE A 48 -10.07 -7.64 2.97
CA ILE A 48 -10.41 -7.68 4.40
C ILE A 48 -10.21 -9.08 5.01
N ALA A 49 -10.09 -10.15 4.24
CA ALA A 49 -9.82 -11.49 4.77
C ALA A 49 -8.37 -11.59 5.28
N PRO A 50 -8.10 -11.97 6.54
CA PRO A 50 -6.75 -11.97 7.12
C PRO A 50 -5.70 -12.75 6.33
N ALA A 51 -6.10 -13.85 5.69
CA ALA A 51 -5.22 -14.69 4.87
C ALA A 51 -4.83 -14.04 3.53
N LEU A 52 -5.56 -13.01 3.09
CA LEU A 52 -5.36 -12.30 1.82
C LEU A 52 -4.98 -10.82 2.04
N ARG A 53 -4.80 -10.41 3.31
CA ARG A 53 -4.32 -9.08 3.67
C ARG A 53 -2.83 -9.02 3.36
N GLU A 54 -2.45 -8.09 2.49
CA GLU A 54 -1.05 -7.80 2.21
C GLU A 54 -0.54 -6.64 3.10
N GLY A 55 -1.48 -5.83 3.61
CA GLY A 55 -1.20 -4.84 4.64
C GLY A 55 -2.33 -3.83 4.80
N CYS A 56 -2.00 -2.56 5.02
CA CYS A 56 -2.96 -1.51 5.33
C CYS A 56 -2.69 -0.17 4.62
N VAL A 57 -3.75 0.60 4.40
CA VAL A 57 -3.74 1.91 3.71
C VAL A 57 -4.83 2.81 4.30
N CYS A 58 -4.58 4.12 4.36
CA CYS A 58 -5.60 5.09 4.71
C CYS A 58 -6.67 5.21 3.62
N GLY A 59 -7.92 4.91 3.97
CA GLY A 59 -9.07 5.05 3.11
C GLY A 59 -10.17 5.88 3.77
N SER A 60 -11.04 6.44 2.94
CA SER A 60 -12.30 7.05 3.37
C SER A 60 -13.42 6.10 3.01
N GLY A 61 -14.27 5.74 3.97
CA GLY A 61 -15.47 4.93 3.75
C GLY A 61 -16.62 5.74 3.13
#